data_AF-A0A9X1V6P0-F1
#
_entry.id   AF-A0A9X1V6P0-F1
#
_cell.length_a   1.000
_cell.length_b   1.000
_cell.length_c   1.000
_cell.angle_alpha   90.00
_cell.angle_beta   90.00
_cell.angle_gamma   90.00
#
_symmetry.space_group_name_H-M   'P 1'
#
loop_
_entity.id
_entity.type
_entity.pdbx_description
1 polymer ?
#
loop_
_entity_poly.entity_id
_entity_poly.type
_entity_poly.pdbx_seq_one_letter_code
_entity_poly.pdbx_strand_id
1 'polypeptide(L)'
;MKEENTFDPNRIKKLREQKLAEDLGITYQELNQINYKLKTNYLEDLTIEHIVSFDEDSPKEILNKIEGLNSSNKVSLSPFYDYDDDFLIQRDEYFAILSNKNYLRSFHTEIYNIRNLNEVILSDDKLEKVLRRQLFVGSIGILEAFLSEVFINTTNDSKEYFRNFVSSYPEFKNRKFTLDQIFNEYERIEVVAKKEMIEVIYHNLAKVKNMYESTFKINFPSIVNLTKAVSVRHDLVHRNGKNKNGQIIEINKKVIEDLLNEISDFANEIIIDLKLKKQ
;
A
#
# COMPACT_ATOMS: atom_id res chain seq x y z
N MET A 1 19.35 -11.81 -10.54
CA MET A 1 19.59 -11.49 -9.12
C MET A 1 18.29 -10.94 -8.56
N LYS A 2 17.59 -11.73 -7.74
CA LYS A 2 16.59 -11.16 -6.82
C LYS A 2 17.44 -10.43 -5.78
N GLU A 3 17.38 -9.11 -5.76
CA GLU A 3 17.97 -8.37 -4.65
C GLU A 3 17.16 -8.77 -3.42
N GLU A 4 17.78 -9.56 -2.55
CA GLU A 4 17.38 -9.67 -1.16
C GLU A 4 17.47 -8.25 -0.60
N ASN A 5 16.31 -7.62 -0.51
CA ASN A 5 16.10 -6.40 0.24
C ASN A 5 16.66 -6.69 1.63
N THR A 6 17.81 -6.12 1.98
CA THR A 6 18.46 -6.37 3.27
C THR A 6 17.55 -5.84 4.36
N PHE A 7 16.72 -6.72 4.89
CA PHE A 7 15.83 -6.52 6.01
C PHE A 7 16.65 -6.04 7.21
N ASP A 8 16.30 -4.89 7.79
CA ASP A 8 16.79 -4.50 9.12
C ASP A 8 16.01 -5.31 10.16
N PRO A 9 16.62 -6.30 10.83
CA PRO A 9 15.92 -7.15 11.80
C PRO A 9 15.36 -6.33 12.97
N ASN A 10 15.96 -5.16 13.26
CA ASN A 10 15.47 -4.27 14.32
C ASN A 10 14.16 -3.58 13.91
N ARG A 11 13.98 -3.27 12.63
CA ARG A 11 12.73 -2.67 12.12
C ARG A 11 11.57 -3.66 12.26
N ILE A 12 11.76 -4.90 11.82
CA ILE A 12 10.71 -5.94 11.92
C ILE A 12 10.36 -6.25 13.37
N LYS A 13 11.39 -6.39 14.23
CA LYS A 13 11.17 -6.57 15.66
C LYS A 13 10.29 -5.44 16.23
N LYS A 14 10.62 -4.20 15.90
CA LYS A 14 9.85 -3.02 16.33
C LYS A 14 8.41 -3.05 15.81
N LEU A 15 8.19 -3.38 14.53
CA LEU A 15 6.84 -3.48 13.94
C LEU A 15 6.00 -4.55 14.65
N ARG A 16 6.61 -5.70 14.96
CA ARG A 16 5.97 -6.79 15.69
C ARG A 16 5.58 -6.37 17.11
N GLU A 17 6.47 -5.68 17.82
CA GLU A 17 6.19 -5.15 19.16
C GLU A 17 5.13 -4.04 19.15
N GLN A 18 5.12 -3.17 18.13
CA GLN A 18 4.07 -2.16 17.96
C GLN A 18 2.69 -2.78 17.70
N LYS A 19 2.64 -3.82 16.85
CA LYS A 19 1.42 -4.59 16.61
C LYS A 19 0.95 -5.29 17.88
N LEU A 20 1.85 -5.96 18.59
CA LEU A 20 1.53 -6.63 19.84
C LEU A 20 0.98 -5.66 20.90
N ALA A 21 1.57 -4.46 21.04
CA ALA A 21 1.08 -3.46 21.96
C ALA A 21 -0.37 -3.03 21.64
N GLU A 22 -0.68 -2.82 20.36
CA GLU A 22 -2.04 -2.51 19.89
C GLU A 22 -3.03 -3.64 20.24
N ASP A 23 -2.66 -4.89 19.96
CA ASP A 23 -3.50 -6.07 20.25
C ASP A 23 -3.76 -6.26 21.74
N LEU A 24 -2.82 -5.81 22.58
CA LEU A 24 -2.91 -5.81 24.03
C LEU A 24 -3.64 -4.58 24.60
N GLY A 25 -3.99 -3.59 23.77
CA GLY A 25 -4.62 -2.35 24.22
C GLY A 25 -3.69 -1.42 25.02
N ILE A 26 -2.37 -1.55 24.85
CA ILE A 26 -1.35 -0.73 25.54
C ILE A 26 -0.47 0.01 24.54
N THR A 27 0.30 0.98 25.02
CA THR A 27 1.27 1.69 24.17
C THR A 27 2.55 0.87 23.98
N TYR A 28 3.25 1.11 22.87
CA TYR A 28 4.58 0.54 22.63
C TYR A 28 5.59 0.88 23.74
N GLN A 29 5.48 2.07 24.35
CA GLN A 29 6.34 2.45 25.48
C GLN A 29 6.04 1.64 26.74
N GLU A 30 4.77 1.32 26.99
CA GLU A 30 4.36 0.46 28.10
C GLU A 30 4.79 -0.99 27.88
N LEU A 31 4.65 -1.51 26.66
CA LEU A 31 5.12 -2.85 26.33
C LEU A 31 6.64 -2.99 26.56
N ASN A 32 7.43 -1.95 26.26
CA ASN A 32 8.88 -1.94 26.52
C ASN A 32 9.28 -1.88 28.01
N GLN A 33 8.31 -1.64 28.91
CA GLN A 33 8.54 -1.61 30.36
C GLN A 33 8.21 -2.95 31.02
N ILE A 34 7.65 -3.91 30.28
CA ILE A 34 7.23 -5.21 30.80
C ILE A 34 7.89 -6.34 30.02
N ASN A 35 8.34 -7.37 30.73
CA ASN A 35 8.85 -8.57 30.09
C ASN A 35 7.68 -9.47 29.69
N TYR A 36 7.76 -10.03 28.48
CA TYR A 36 6.75 -10.94 27.98
C TYR A 36 7.37 -12.09 27.18
N LYS A 37 6.62 -13.18 27.09
CA LYS A 37 6.87 -14.31 26.19
C LYS A 37 5.65 -14.52 25.31
N LEU A 38 5.86 -14.47 23.99
CA LEU A 38 4.84 -14.79 23.00
C LEU A 38 5.00 -16.25 22.57
N LYS A 39 3.93 -17.04 22.74
CA LYS A 39 3.85 -18.42 22.25
C LYS A 39 2.68 -18.55 21.29
N THR A 40 2.95 -19.04 20.08
CA THR A 40 1.89 -19.38 19.13
C THR A 40 1.57 -20.87 19.23
N ASN A 41 0.28 -21.20 19.38
CA ASN A 41 -0.19 -22.58 19.35
C ASN A 41 -0.76 -22.90 17.96
N TYR A 42 -0.43 -24.08 17.43
CA TYR A 42 -0.82 -24.54 16.10
C TYR A 42 -1.59 -25.86 16.18
N LEU A 43 -2.58 -26.04 15.31
CA LEU A 43 -3.22 -27.31 15.00
C LEU A 43 -2.86 -27.65 13.55
N GLU A 44 -2.02 -28.66 13.36
CA GLU A 44 -1.35 -28.89 12.08
C GLU A 44 -0.61 -27.61 11.65
N ASP A 45 -1.02 -26.99 10.53
CA ASP A 45 -0.43 -25.76 9.99
C ASP A 45 -1.30 -24.51 10.26
N LEU A 46 -2.41 -24.64 11.00
CA LEU A 46 -3.26 -23.51 11.36
C LEU A 46 -2.90 -22.96 12.75
N THR A 47 -2.69 -21.65 12.83
CA THR A 47 -2.62 -20.93 14.10
C THR A 47 -3.96 -21.03 14.84
N ILE A 48 -3.93 -21.51 16.08
CA ILE A 48 -5.09 -21.62 16.98
C ILE A 48 -5.22 -20.39 17.87
N GLU A 49 -4.10 -19.92 18.42
CA GLU A 49 -4.05 -18.76 19.31
C GLU A 49 -2.61 -18.28 19.50
N HIS A 50 -2.49 -17.01 19.89
CA HIS A 50 -1.24 -16.44 20.40
C HIS A 50 -1.38 -16.18 21.89
N ILE A 51 -0.57 -16.84 22.71
CA ILE A 51 -0.54 -16.63 24.16
C ILE A 51 0.62 -15.69 24.50
N VAL A 52 0.29 -14.57 25.11
CA VAL A 52 1.27 -13.66 25.72
C VAL A 52 1.30 -13.95 27.22
N SER A 53 2.48 -14.24 27.76
CA SER A 53 2.70 -14.42 29.19
C SER A 53 3.60 -13.32 29.72
N PHE A 54 3.21 -12.66 30.81
CA PHE A 54 3.99 -11.61 31.47
C PHE A 54 4.59 -12.12 32.79
N ASP A 55 5.74 -11.55 33.17
CA ASP A 55 6.42 -11.92 34.41
C ASP A 55 5.62 -11.45 35.64
N GLU A 56 5.75 -12.14 36.78
CA GLU A 56 4.99 -11.85 38.01
C GLU A 56 5.30 -10.47 38.61
N ASP A 57 6.50 -9.96 38.38
CA ASP A 57 7.00 -8.65 38.81
C ASP A 57 6.65 -7.51 37.84
N SER A 58 5.91 -7.80 36.76
CA SER A 58 5.49 -6.79 35.79
C SER A 58 4.62 -5.68 36.43
N PRO A 59 4.82 -4.41 36.07
CA PRO A 59 4.01 -3.29 36.53
C PRO A 59 2.49 -3.51 36.41
N LYS A 60 1.80 -3.63 37.56
CA LYS A 60 0.35 -3.87 37.60
C LYS A 60 -0.47 -2.76 36.94
N GLU A 61 0.03 -1.52 36.97
CA GLU A 61 -0.61 -0.38 36.31
C GLU A 61 -0.73 -0.57 34.79
N ILE A 62 0.22 -1.27 34.18
CA ILE A 62 0.20 -1.61 32.75
C ILE A 62 -0.66 -2.86 32.53
N LEU A 63 -0.44 -3.92 33.33
CA LEU A 63 -1.18 -5.18 33.19
C LEU A 63 -2.70 -5.01 33.33
N ASN A 64 -3.15 -4.11 34.22
CA ASN A 64 -4.58 -3.83 34.42
C ASN A 64 -5.26 -3.20 33.19
N LYS A 65 -4.50 -2.73 32.20
CA LYS A 65 -5.04 -2.19 30.94
C LYS A 65 -5.31 -3.29 29.91
N ILE A 66 -4.69 -4.46 30.07
CA ILE A 66 -4.78 -5.56 29.11
C ILE A 66 -6.09 -6.31 29.36
N GLU A 67 -7.01 -6.21 28.41
CA GLU A 67 -8.28 -6.93 28.45
C GLU A 67 -8.05 -8.44 28.29
N GLY A 68 -8.79 -9.26 29.06
CA GLY A 68 -8.68 -10.73 28.99
C GLY A 68 -7.46 -11.33 29.70
N LEU A 69 -6.67 -10.52 30.42
CA LEU A 69 -5.56 -11.02 31.24
C LEU A 69 -6.08 -11.90 32.40
N ASN A 70 -5.58 -13.13 32.49
CA ASN A 70 -5.97 -14.08 33.53
C ASN A 70 -5.10 -13.99 34.80
N SER A 71 -5.48 -14.75 35.84
CA SER A 71 -4.77 -14.79 37.13
C SER A 71 -3.32 -15.31 37.07
N SER A 72 -2.91 -15.91 35.96
CA SER A 72 -1.55 -16.37 35.70
C SER A 72 -0.74 -15.39 34.84
N ASN A 73 -1.19 -14.14 34.70
CA ASN A 73 -0.62 -13.10 33.84
C ASN A 73 -0.49 -13.54 32.37
N LYS A 74 -1.51 -14.24 31.86
CA LYS A 74 -1.58 -14.62 30.45
C LYS A 74 -2.82 -14.07 29.77
N VAL A 75 -2.68 -13.70 28.50
CA VAL A 75 -3.77 -13.30 27.63
C VAL A 75 -3.68 -14.09 26.33
N SER A 76 -4.83 -14.53 25.83
CA SER A 76 -4.95 -15.18 24.52
C SER A 76 -5.39 -14.14 23.51
N LEU A 77 -4.60 -13.97 22.45
CA LEU A 77 -4.87 -13.08 21.34
C LEU A 77 -5.37 -13.90 20.14
N SER A 78 -6.18 -13.25 19.32
CA SER A 78 -6.80 -13.87 18.15
C SER A 78 -5.76 -14.56 17.26
N PRO A 79 -5.99 -15.81 16.81
CA PRO A 79 -5.10 -16.51 15.87
C PRO A 79 -4.93 -15.81 14.53
N PHE A 80 -5.80 -14.84 14.25
CA PHE A 80 -5.83 -14.12 13.00
C PHE A 80 -4.88 -12.92 12.98
N TYR A 81 -4.23 -12.61 14.11
CA TYR A 81 -3.14 -11.65 14.14
C TYR A 81 -1.90 -12.28 13.54
N ASP A 82 -1.66 -11.95 12.28
CA ASP A 82 -0.45 -12.39 11.60
C ASP A 82 0.72 -11.54 12.09
N TYR A 83 1.70 -12.17 12.75
CA TYR A 83 2.97 -11.55 13.10
C TYR A 83 4.08 -11.91 12.10
N ASP A 84 3.71 -12.53 10.97
CA ASP A 84 4.61 -12.76 9.85
C ASP A 84 5.16 -11.44 9.30
N ASP A 85 6.41 -11.50 8.86
CA ASP A 85 7.19 -10.35 8.48
C ASP A 85 6.61 -9.64 7.24
N ASP A 86 6.11 -10.39 6.25
CA ASP A 86 5.52 -9.81 5.05
C ASP A 86 4.24 -9.05 5.39
N PHE A 87 3.42 -9.60 6.29
CA PHE A 87 2.21 -8.95 6.74
C PHE A 87 2.51 -7.64 7.48
N LEU A 88 3.48 -7.64 8.39
CA LEU A 88 3.86 -6.46 9.15
C LEU A 88 4.38 -5.34 8.24
N ILE A 89 5.11 -5.68 7.18
CA ILE A 89 5.59 -4.72 6.18
C ILE A 89 4.44 -4.11 5.40
N GLN A 90 3.53 -4.94 4.88
CA GLN A 90 2.40 -4.45 4.10
C GLN A 90 1.48 -3.56 4.94
N ARG A 91 1.30 -3.91 6.22
CA ARG A 91 0.59 -3.07 7.18
C ARG A 91 1.29 -1.73 7.39
N ASP A 92 2.62 -1.72 7.57
CA ASP A 92 3.40 -0.48 7.73
C ASP A 92 3.32 0.40 6.47
N GLU A 93 3.38 -0.20 5.27
CA GLU A 93 3.21 0.49 4.00
C GLU A 93 1.82 1.11 3.87
N TYR A 94 0.77 0.36 4.20
CA TYR A 94 -0.60 0.87 4.24
C TYR A 94 -0.74 2.07 5.19
N PHE A 95 -0.17 1.99 6.39
CA PHE A 95 -0.20 3.11 7.33
C PHE A 95 0.64 4.31 6.86
N ALA A 96 1.77 4.08 6.18
CA ALA A 96 2.56 5.15 5.60
C ALA A 96 1.74 5.93 4.55
N ILE A 97 1.01 5.23 3.68
CA ILE A 97 0.07 5.84 2.73
C ILE A 97 -1.02 6.65 3.44
N LEU A 98 -1.65 6.08 4.48
CA LEU A 98 -2.69 6.80 5.24
C LEU A 98 -2.17 8.00 6.03
N SER A 99 -0.89 7.99 6.41
CA SER A 99 -0.27 9.08 7.15
C SER A 99 -0.06 10.33 6.29
N ASN A 100 0.12 10.15 4.98
CA ASN A 100 0.22 11.25 4.03
C ASN A 100 -1.16 11.86 3.75
N LYS A 101 -1.65 12.70 4.66
CA LYS A 101 -2.94 13.38 4.45
C LYS A 101 -2.93 14.31 3.24
N ASN A 102 -1.78 14.91 2.93
CA ASN A 102 -1.62 15.86 1.83
C ASN A 102 -1.27 15.21 0.47
N TYR A 103 -1.63 13.95 0.24
CA TYR A 103 -1.24 13.18 -0.96
C TYR A 103 -1.54 13.91 -2.29
N LEU A 104 -2.67 14.62 -2.41
CA LEU A 104 -2.99 15.43 -3.60
C LEU A 104 -2.00 16.57 -3.82
N ARG A 105 -1.58 17.24 -2.74
CA ARG A 105 -0.56 18.29 -2.81
C ARG A 105 0.81 17.70 -3.16
N SER A 106 1.15 16.54 -2.60
CA SER A 106 2.37 15.80 -2.95
C SER A 106 2.38 15.45 -4.44
N PHE A 107 1.29 14.92 -4.98
CA PHE A 107 1.12 14.67 -6.43
C PHE A 107 1.40 15.91 -7.27
N HIS A 108 0.74 17.05 -6.98
CA HIS A 108 0.95 18.28 -7.75
C HIS A 108 2.39 18.82 -7.62
N THR A 109 2.98 18.68 -6.44
CA THR A 109 4.37 19.09 -6.18
C THR A 109 5.34 18.24 -7.00
N GLU A 110 5.13 16.93 -7.07
CA GLU A 110 5.98 16.04 -7.87
C GLU A 110 5.83 16.29 -9.37
N ILE A 111 4.61 16.51 -9.88
CA ILE A 111 4.40 16.94 -11.27
C ILE A 111 5.20 18.22 -11.56
N TYR A 112 5.12 19.21 -10.67
CA TYR A 112 5.87 20.47 -10.80
C TYR A 112 7.39 20.24 -10.78
N ASN A 113 7.89 19.39 -9.88
CA ASN A 113 9.31 19.06 -9.78
C ASN A 113 9.83 18.37 -11.04
N ILE A 114 9.08 17.42 -11.60
CA ILE A 114 9.46 16.76 -12.85
C ILE A 114 9.43 17.74 -14.03
N ARG A 115 8.46 18.67 -14.09
CA ARG A 115 8.49 19.75 -15.10
C ARG A 115 9.77 20.59 -15.00
N ASN A 116 10.17 20.98 -13.80
CA ASN A 116 11.41 21.76 -13.60
C ASN A 116 12.66 20.97 -13.98
N LEU A 117 12.73 19.68 -13.60
CA LEU A 117 13.83 18.80 -14.02
C LEU A 117 13.84 18.60 -15.54
N ASN A 118 12.67 18.61 -16.18
CA ASN A 118 12.57 18.53 -17.62
C ASN A 118 13.17 19.77 -18.31
N GLU A 119 13.21 20.92 -17.64
CA GLU A 119 13.85 22.11 -18.19
C GLU A 119 15.37 22.14 -18.08
N VAL A 120 15.95 21.33 -17.20
CA VAL A 120 17.41 21.21 -17.06
C VAL A 120 18.05 20.83 -18.40
N ILE A 121 19.08 21.59 -18.77
CA ILE A 121 19.92 21.38 -19.95
C ILE A 121 21.25 20.82 -19.47
N LEU A 122 21.66 19.69 -20.02
CA LEU A 122 22.95 19.06 -19.74
C LEU A 122 23.84 19.19 -20.97
N SER A 123 25.13 19.42 -20.76
CA SER A 123 26.09 19.58 -21.86
C SER A 123 26.45 18.25 -22.56
N ASP A 124 26.11 17.11 -21.94
CA ASP A 124 26.37 15.78 -22.47
C ASP A 124 25.06 15.12 -22.93
N ASP A 125 24.93 14.90 -24.24
CA ASP A 125 23.78 14.26 -24.88
C ASP A 125 23.42 12.88 -24.29
N LYS A 126 24.42 12.09 -23.85
CA LYS A 126 24.17 10.79 -23.25
C LYS A 126 23.51 10.95 -21.89
N LEU A 127 24.00 11.90 -21.08
CA LEU A 127 23.40 12.20 -19.78
C LEU A 127 22.00 12.78 -19.94
N GLU A 128 21.78 13.63 -20.94
CA GLU A 128 20.44 14.15 -21.24
C GLU A 128 19.46 13.03 -21.61
N LYS A 129 19.86 12.08 -22.48
CA LYS A 129 19.02 10.92 -22.81
C LYS A 129 18.68 10.07 -21.58
N VAL A 130 19.65 9.87 -20.68
CA VAL A 130 19.41 9.16 -19.42
C VAL A 130 18.42 9.93 -18.54
N LEU A 131 18.60 11.25 -18.39
CA LEU A 131 17.69 12.11 -17.65
C LEU A 131 16.26 12.00 -18.19
N ARG A 132 16.05 12.23 -19.50
CA ARG A 132 14.72 12.15 -20.12
C ARG A 132 14.06 10.79 -19.90
N ARG A 133 14.83 9.70 -20.01
CA ARG A 133 14.33 8.36 -19.71
C ARG A 133 13.87 8.24 -18.25
N GLN A 134 14.66 8.72 -17.28
CA GLN A 134 14.29 8.66 -15.87
C GLN A 134 13.07 9.53 -15.55
N LEU A 135 12.96 10.72 -16.16
CA LEU A 135 11.78 11.58 -15.99
C LEU A 135 10.51 10.90 -16.52
N PHE A 136 10.57 10.18 -17.65
CA PHE A 136 9.43 9.43 -18.16
C PHE A 136 9.01 8.32 -17.18
N VAL A 137 9.97 7.53 -16.69
CA VAL A 137 9.70 6.46 -15.73
C VAL A 137 9.13 7.03 -14.42
N GLY A 138 9.73 8.10 -13.91
CA GLY A 138 9.27 8.80 -12.71
C GLY A 138 7.86 9.38 -12.88
N SER A 139 7.52 9.92 -14.05
CA SER A 139 6.18 10.43 -14.35
C SER A 139 5.12 9.33 -14.21
N ILE A 140 5.37 8.13 -14.74
CA ILE A 140 4.47 6.98 -14.54
C ILE A 140 4.43 6.55 -13.07
N GLY A 141 5.56 6.61 -12.35
CA GLY A 141 5.58 6.36 -10.91
C GLY A 141 4.66 7.31 -10.12
N ILE A 142 4.61 8.59 -10.50
CA ILE A 142 3.70 9.58 -9.90
C ILE A 142 2.24 9.19 -10.13
N LEU A 143 1.89 8.71 -11.33
CA LEU A 143 0.54 8.20 -11.63
C LEU A 143 0.21 6.97 -10.77
N GLU A 144 1.12 6.01 -10.66
CA GLU A 144 0.94 4.79 -9.85
C GLU A 144 0.68 5.15 -8.38
N ALA A 145 1.49 6.05 -7.81
CA ALA A 145 1.35 6.53 -6.44
C ALA A 145 0.03 7.28 -6.23
N PHE A 146 -0.34 8.19 -7.15
CA PHE A 146 -1.62 8.90 -7.06
C PHE A 146 -2.81 7.93 -7.03
N LEU A 147 -2.81 6.92 -7.91
CA LEU A 147 -3.89 5.93 -7.96
C LEU A 147 -3.94 5.08 -6.68
N SER A 148 -2.80 4.65 -6.13
CA SER A 148 -2.81 3.89 -4.89
C SER A 148 -3.25 4.72 -3.68
N GLU A 149 -2.70 5.93 -3.53
CA GLU A 149 -3.00 6.82 -2.43
C GLU A 149 -4.48 7.26 -2.43
N VAL A 150 -5.03 7.63 -3.60
CA VAL A 150 -6.45 7.98 -3.74
C VAL A 150 -7.33 6.78 -3.42
N PHE A 151 -7.03 5.59 -3.97
CA PHE A 151 -7.87 4.41 -3.75
C PHE A 151 -7.88 4.02 -2.27
N ILE A 152 -6.71 3.95 -1.64
CA ILE A 152 -6.54 3.54 -0.25
C ILE A 152 -7.18 4.54 0.71
N ASN A 153 -6.87 5.84 0.59
CA ASN A 153 -7.43 6.85 1.50
C ASN A 153 -8.95 6.96 1.34
N THR A 154 -9.45 6.99 0.11
CA THR A 154 -10.90 7.13 -0.15
C THR A 154 -11.68 5.91 0.35
N THR A 155 -11.13 4.70 0.17
CA THR A 155 -11.75 3.46 0.68
C THR A 155 -11.70 3.39 2.20
N ASN A 156 -10.59 3.78 2.82
CA ASN A 156 -10.42 3.81 4.27
C ASN A 156 -11.40 4.78 4.95
N ASP A 157 -11.61 5.96 4.35
CA ASP A 157 -12.39 7.03 4.96
C ASP A 157 -13.92 6.83 4.82
N SER A 158 -14.36 5.79 4.09
CA SER A 158 -15.78 5.50 3.85
C SER A 158 -16.10 4.01 4.02
N LYS A 159 -16.92 3.70 5.04
CA LYS A 159 -17.47 2.34 5.24
C LYS A 159 -18.23 1.81 4.03
N GLU A 160 -18.90 2.69 3.30
CA GLU A 160 -19.62 2.32 2.07
C GLU A 160 -18.66 1.88 0.97
N TYR A 161 -17.60 2.67 0.72
CA TYR A 161 -16.60 2.31 -0.29
C TYR A 161 -15.83 1.06 0.11
N PHE A 162 -15.46 0.91 1.38
CA PHE A 162 -14.87 -0.33 1.88
C PHE A 162 -15.77 -1.55 1.60
N ARG A 163 -17.08 -1.45 1.91
CA ARG A 163 -18.04 -2.51 1.61
C ARG A 163 -18.14 -2.80 0.11
N ASN A 164 -18.15 -1.76 -0.73
CA ASN A 164 -18.23 -1.91 -2.18
C ASN A 164 -16.97 -2.61 -2.73
N PHE A 165 -15.78 -2.25 -2.25
CA PHE A 165 -14.53 -2.90 -2.61
C PHE A 165 -14.58 -4.39 -2.29
N VAL A 166 -14.85 -4.74 -1.02
CA VAL A 166 -14.98 -6.14 -0.57
C VAL A 166 -16.04 -6.91 -1.37
N SER A 167 -17.16 -6.27 -1.73
CA SER A 167 -18.24 -6.95 -2.45
C SER A 167 -17.96 -7.13 -3.95
N SER A 168 -17.01 -6.39 -4.52
CA SER A 168 -16.79 -6.34 -5.97
C SER A 168 -15.43 -6.87 -6.42
N TYR A 169 -14.42 -6.80 -5.57
CA TYR A 169 -13.06 -7.24 -5.90
C TYR A 169 -12.99 -8.77 -6.01
N PRO A 170 -12.41 -9.32 -7.11
CA PRO A 170 -12.49 -10.74 -7.42
C PRO A 170 -12.10 -11.70 -6.29
N GLU A 171 -11.06 -11.36 -5.52
CA GLU A 171 -10.54 -12.27 -4.50
C GLU A 171 -11.46 -12.42 -3.28
N PHE A 172 -12.30 -11.41 -3.03
CA PHE A 172 -13.38 -11.52 -2.05
C PHE A 172 -14.64 -12.11 -2.68
N LYS A 173 -15.03 -11.60 -3.85
CA LYS A 173 -16.27 -11.97 -4.54
C LYS A 173 -16.34 -13.46 -4.89
N ASN A 174 -15.22 -14.06 -5.25
CA ASN A 174 -15.17 -15.46 -5.69
C ASN A 174 -14.88 -16.44 -4.54
N ARG A 175 -14.52 -15.94 -3.35
CA ARG A 175 -14.22 -16.75 -2.17
C ARG A 175 -15.50 -17.40 -1.64
N LYS A 176 -15.42 -18.69 -1.30
CA LYS A 176 -16.52 -19.46 -0.72
C LYS A 176 -16.14 -19.92 0.68
N PHE A 177 -17.09 -19.87 1.60
CA PHE A 177 -16.95 -20.33 2.98
C PHE A 177 -18.31 -20.82 3.49
N THR A 178 -18.31 -21.66 4.52
CA THR A 178 -19.51 -22.17 5.19
C THR A 178 -20.01 -21.17 6.24
N LEU A 179 -21.25 -21.31 6.71
CA LEU A 179 -21.81 -20.37 7.69
C LEU A 179 -21.08 -20.38 9.04
N ASP A 180 -20.51 -21.51 9.46
CA ASP A 180 -19.71 -21.58 10.69
C ASP A 180 -18.41 -20.76 10.60
N GLN A 181 -17.92 -20.47 9.39
CA GLN A 181 -16.71 -19.68 9.16
C GLN A 181 -16.96 -18.16 9.15
N ILE A 182 -18.23 -17.71 9.22
CA ILE A 182 -18.59 -16.31 8.96
C ILE A 182 -17.94 -15.31 9.92
N PHE A 183 -17.86 -15.63 11.21
CA PHE A 183 -17.27 -14.73 12.20
C PHE A 183 -15.75 -14.62 12.00
N ASN A 184 -15.09 -15.73 11.68
CA ASN A 184 -13.65 -15.74 11.39
C ASN A 184 -13.32 -14.91 10.14
N GLU A 185 -14.11 -15.03 9.08
CA GLU A 185 -13.91 -14.24 7.86
C GLU A 185 -14.21 -12.75 8.10
N TYR A 186 -15.24 -12.44 8.90
CA TYR A 186 -15.58 -11.08 9.25
C TYR A 186 -14.47 -10.38 10.06
N GLU A 187 -13.88 -11.06 11.05
CA GLU A 187 -12.77 -10.50 11.84
C GLU A 187 -11.53 -10.19 10.98
N ARG A 188 -11.31 -10.96 9.91
CA ARG A 188 -10.13 -10.81 9.03
C ARG A 188 -10.35 -9.85 7.86
N ILE A 189 -11.59 -9.47 7.58
CA ILE A 189 -11.94 -8.84 6.31
C ILE A 189 -11.19 -7.55 6.06
N GLU A 190 -10.99 -6.74 7.11
CA GLU A 190 -10.28 -5.47 7.02
C GLU A 190 -8.78 -5.69 6.78
N VAL A 191 -8.20 -6.64 7.50
CA VAL A 191 -6.80 -7.01 7.37
C VAL A 191 -6.49 -7.49 5.96
N VAL A 192 -7.31 -8.40 5.43
CA VAL A 192 -7.15 -8.94 4.07
C VAL A 192 -7.41 -7.84 3.04
N ALA A 193 -8.39 -6.97 3.24
CA ALA A 193 -8.67 -5.86 2.31
C ALA A 193 -7.50 -4.88 2.20
N LYS A 194 -6.86 -4.53 3.32
CA LYS A 194 -5.65 -3.69 3.34
C LYS A 194 -4.51 -4.32 2.56
N LYS A 195 -4.29 -5.62 2.80
CA LYS A 195 -3.31 -6.44 2.07
C LYS A 195 -3.54 -6.38 0.55
N GLU A 196 -4.75 -6.70 0.12
CA GLU A 196 -5.13 -6.72 -1.30
C GLU A 196 -4.98 -5.34 -1.96
N MET A 197 -5.27 -4.25 -1.24
CA MET A 197 -5.08 -2.89 -1.78
C MET A 197 -3.62 -2.53 -2.02
N ILE A 198 -2.70 -3.02 -1.18
CA ILE A 198 -1.25 -2.77 -1.31
C ILE A 198 -0.65 -3.61 -2.44
N GLU A 199 -1.07 -4.86 -2.58
CA GLU A 199 -0.54 -5.79 -3.59
C GLU A 199 -1.04 -5.48 -5.02
N VAL A 200 -1.95 -4.52 -5.19
CA VAL A 200 -2.42 -4.10 -6.51
C VAL A 200 -1.30 -3.48 -7.34
N ILE A 201 -1.13 -3.99 -8.55
CA ILE A 201 -0.23 -3.42 -9.55
C ILE A 201 -0.92 -2.22 -10.21
N TYR A 202 -0.70 -1.00 -9.68
CA TYR A 202 -1.45 0.19 -10.09
C TYR A 202 -1.17 0.69 -11.52
N HIS A 203 -0.07 0.29 -12.16
CA HIS A 203 0.11 0.52 -13.60
C HIS A 203 -0.72 -0.41 -14.49
N ASN A 204 -1.39 -1.43 -13.94
CA ASN A 204 -2.42 -2.18 -14.67
C ASN A 204 -3.73 -1.39 -14.69
N LEU A 205 -3.78 -0.38 -15.56
CA LEU A 205 -4.87 0.60 -15.61
C LEU A 205 -6.24 -0.02 -15.91
N ALA A 206 -6.30 -1.17 -16.60
CA ALA A 206 -7.56 -1.89 -16.81
C ALA A 206 -8.11 -2.47 -15.50
N LYS A 207 -7.24 -3.08 -14.67
CA LYS A 207 -7.62 -3.56 -13.33
C LYS A 207 -8.04 -2.39 -12.44
N VAL A 208 -7.22 -1.32 -12.40
CA VAL A 208 -7.49 -0.13 -11.57
C VAL A 208 -8.79 0.54 -11.97
N LYS A 209 -9.04 0.71 -13.28
CA LYS A 209 -10.32 1.22 -13.80
C LYS A 209 -11.50 0.45 -13.21
N ASN A 210 -11.50 -0.88 -13.35
CA ASN A 210 -12.58 -1.71 -12.85
C ASN A 210 -12.77 -1.57 -11.33
N MET A 211 -11.66 -1.48 -10.57
CA MET A 211 -11.71 -1.28 -9.13
C MET A 211 -12.33 0.06 -8.75
N TYR A 212 -11.96 1.15 -9.41
CA TYR A 212 -12.51 2.48 -9.15
C TYR A 212 -14.00 2.56 -9.49
N GLU A 213 -14.40 2.07 -10.67
CA GLU A 213 -15.80 2.07 -11.10
C GLU A 213 -16.66 1.19 -10.18
N SER A 214 -16.15 0.02 -9.77
CA SER A 214 -16.91 -0.89 -8.91
C SER A 214 -17.01 -0.41 -7.46
N THR A 215 -15.97 0.23 -6.95
CA THR A 215 -15.86 0.68 -5.55
C THR A 215 -16.51 2.04 -5.34
N PHE A 216 -16.14 3.02 -6.15
CA PHE A 216 -16.54 4.42 -5.97
C PHE A 216 -17.73 4.85 -6.84
N LYS A 217 -18.16 4.00 -7.79
CA LYS A 217 -19.30 4.27 -8.68
C LYS A 217 -19.13 5.55 -9.52
N ILE A 218 -17.89 5.88 -9.88
CA ILE A 218 -17.55 6.99 -10.78
C ILE A 218 -17.38 6.51 -12.22
N ASN A 219 -17.34 7.44 -13.17
CA ASN A 219 -16.93 7.15 -14.54
C ASN A 219 -15.41 7.31 -14.62
N PHE A 220 -14.67 6.20 -14.70
CA PHE A 220 -13.22 6.30 -14.72
C PHE A 220 -12.75 6.89 -16.07
N PRO A 221 -11.82 7.87 -16.06
CA PRO A 221 -11.38 8.53 -17.28
C PRO A 221 -10.76 7.56 -18.30
N SER A 222 -10.61 8.03 -19.53
CA SER A 222 -9.99 7.23 -20.59
C SER A 222 -8.55 6.84 -20.23
N ILE A 223 -8.23 5.55 -20.32
CA ILE A 223 -6.89 5.02 -20.02
C ILE A 223 -6.05 4.80 -21.28
N VAL A 224 -6.56 5.14 -22.47
CA VAL A 224 -5.97 4.71 -23.76
C VAL A 224 -4.54 5.21 -23.93
N ASN A 225 -4.30 6.50 -23.68
CA ASN A 225 -2.97 7.10 -23.84
C ASN A 225 -2.03 6.67 -22.72
N LEU A 226 -2.50 6.68 -21.47
CA LEU A 226 -1.70 6.24 -20.32
C LEU A 226 -1.32 4.76 -20.40
N THR A 227 -2.16 3.89 -20.96
CA THR A 227 -1.82 2.47 -21.17
C THR A 227 -0.68 2.31 -22.19
N LYS A 228 -0.65 3.15 -23.23
CA LYS A 228 0.48 3.20 -24.17
C LYS A 228 1.75 3.70 -23.46
N ALA A 229 1.63 4.73 -22.63
CA ALA A 229 2.74 5.28 -21.86
C ALA A 229 3.31 4.26 -20.85
N VAL A 230 2.48 3.50 -20.15
CA VAL A 230 2.90 2.37 -19.29
C VAL A 230 3.67 1.32 -20.10
N SER A 231 3.22 1.01 -21.32
CA SER A 231 3.94 0.08 -22.22
C SER A 231 5.33 0.61 -22.59
N VAL A 232 5.45 1.92 -22.88
CA VAL A 232 6.74 2.57 -23.10
C VAL A 232 7.60 2.51 -21.84
N ARG A 233 7.05 2.78 -20.66
CA ARG A 233 7.77 2.66 -19.37
C ARG A 233 8.34 1.26 -19.16
N HIS A 234 7.62 0.20 -19.51
CA HIS A 234 8.17 -1.17 -19.46
C HIS A 234 9.40 -1.34 -20.37
N ASP A 235 9.37 -0.79 -21.59
CA ASP A 235 10.53 -0.79 -22.50
C ASP A 235 11.71 0.02 -21.90
N LEU A 236 11.42 1.20 -21.34
CA LEU A 236 12.46 2.05 -20.75
C LEU A 236 13.17 1.37 -19.56
N VAL A 237 12.43 0.68 -18.70
CA VAL A 237 12.95 0.00 -17.50
C VAL A 237 13.60 -1.34 -17.85
N HIS A 238 12.89 -2.24 -18.54
CA HIS A 238 13.32 -3.64 -18.69
C HIS A 238 14.15 -3.89 -19.95
N ARG A 239 14.12 -2.98 -20.92
CA ARG A 239 14.87 -3.10 -22.19
C ARG A 239 15.87 -1.96 -22.35
N ASN A 240 16.22 -1.27 -21.25
CA ASN A 240 17.20 -0.19 -21.20
C ASN A 240 16.95 0.92 -22.25
N GLY A 241 15.67 1.25 -22.50
CA GLY A 241 15.28 2.26 -23.49
C GLY A 241 15.09 1.74 -24.92
N LYS A 242 15.05 0.42 -25.14
CA LYS A 242 14.79 -0.18 -26.44
C LYS A 242 13.39 -0.82 -26.49
N ASN A 243 12.73 -0.74 -27.64
CA ASN A 243 11.48 -1.46 -27.87
C ASN A 243 11.74 -2.96 -28.11
N LYS A 244 10.65 -3.73 -28.32
CA LYS A 244 10.72 -5.18 -28.62
C LYS A 244 11.53 -5.54 -29.87
N ASN A 245 11.73 -4.58 -30.78
CA ASN A 245 12.51 -4.75 -32.01
C ASN A 245 13.98 -4.31 -31.83
N GLY A 246 14.38 -3.93 -30.62
CA GLY A 246 15.74 -3.47 -30.31
C GLY A 246 16.02 -2.00 -30.70
N GLN A 247 15.02 -1.26 -31.17
CA GLN A 247 15.17 0.15 -31.56
C GLN A 247 15.10 1.05 -30.32
N ILE A 248 15.94 2.08 -30.28
CA ILE A 248 15.95 3.06 -29.19
C ILE A 248 14.66 3.88 -29.24
N ILE A 249 14.02 4.03 -28.10
CA ILE A 249 12.86 4.92 -27.92
C ILE A 249 13.39 6.31 -27.60
N GLU A 250 13.09 7.28 -28.47
CA GLU A 250 13.50 8.67 -28.25
C GLU A 250 12.52 9.38 -27.32
N ILE A 251 13.04 9.89 -26.20
CA ILE A 251 12.30 10.69 -25.24
C ILE A 251 12.93 12.08 -25.20
N ASN A 252 12.18 13.09 -25.61
CA ASN A 252 12.59 14.49 -25.58
C ASN A 252 11.74 15.29 -24.57
N LYS A 253 12.07 16.57 -24.38
CA LYS A 253 11.34 17.46 -23.45
C LYS A 253 9.83 17.46 -23.70
N LYS A 254 9.42 17.52 -24.97
CA LYS A 254 8.01 17.56 -25.36
C LYS A 254 7.27 16.28 -24.98
N VAL A 255 7.88 15.11 -25.19
CA VAL A 255 7.30 13.82 -24.81
C VAL A 255 7.03 13.76 -23.30
N ILE A 256 7.95 14.28 -22.49
CA ILE A 256 7.76 14.37 -21.03
C ILE A 256 6.61 15.33 -20.69
N GLU A 257 6.60 16.53 -21.29
CA GLU A 257 5.57 17.52 -21.00
C GLU A 257 4.17 17.02 -21.41
N ASP A 258 4.05 16.43 -22.59
CA ASP A 258 2.79 15.85 -23.08
C ASP A 258 2.32 14.71 -22.14
N LEU A 259 3.23 13.89 -21.59
CA LEU A 259 2.89 12.86 -20.59
C LEU A 259 2.43 13.47 -19.26
N LEU A 260 3.11 14.51 -18.75
CA LEU A 260 2.74 15.16 -17.49
C LEU A 260 1.36 15.84 -17.59
N ASN A 261 1.03 16.40 -18.76
CA ASN A 261 -0.29 16.96 -19.03
C ASN A 261 -1.37 15.87 -19.02
N GLU A 262 -1.16 14.76 -19.74
CA GLU A 262 -2.08 13.63 -19.73
C GLU A 262 -2.32 13.07 -18.32
N ILE A 263 -1.25 12.91 -17.52
CA ILE A 263 -1.37 12.45 -16.11
C ILE A 263 -2.13 13.48 -15.27
N SER A 264 -1.85 14.77 -15.44
CA SER A 264 -2.50 15.84 -14.67
C SER A 264 -3.99 15.92 -14.99
N ASP A 265 -4.36 15.86 -16.27
CA ASP A 265 -5.75 15.94 -16.73
C ASP A 265 -6.53 14.72 -16.24
N PHE A 266 -5.97 13.52 -16.42
CA PHE A 266 -6.54 12.27 -15.91
C PHE A 266 -6.77 12.30 -14.40
N ALA A 267 -5.78 12.76 -13.62
CA ALA A 267 -5.90 12.87 -12.17
C ALA A 267 -6.95 13.90 -11.75
N ASN A 268 -7.04 15.04 -12.45
CA ASN A 268 -8.03 16.07 -12.18
C ASN A 268 -9.46 15.58 -12.42
N GLU A 269 -9.71 14.79 -13.46
CA GLU A 269 -11.03 14.17 -13.69
C GLU A 269 -11.43 13.27 -12.50
N ILE A 270 -10.52 12.42 -12.02
CA ILE A 270 -10.77 11.56 -10.85
C ILE A 270 -11.04 12.40 -9.58
N ILE A 271 -10.24 13.44 -9.33
CA ILE A 271 -10.41 14.34 -8.17
C ILE A 271 -11.79 15.00 -8.18
N ILE A 272 -12.25 15.46 -9.35
CA ILE A 272 -13.55 16.11 -9.53
C ILE A 272 -14.69 15.12 -9.28
N ASP A 273 -14.65 13.94 -9.90
CA ASP A 273 -15.71 12.94 -9.79
C ASP A 273 -15.86 12.41 -8.35
N LEU A 274 -14.73 12.21 -7.66
CA LEU A 274 -14.72 11.81 -6.24
C LEU A 274 -14.99 12.97 -5.27
N LYS A 275 -15.12 14.21 -5.77
CA LYS A 275 -15.31 15.44 -4.96
C LYS A 275 -14.26 15.58 -3.87
N LEU A 276 -13.01 15.19 -4.17
CA LEU A 276 -11.92 15.32 -3.21
C LEU A 276 -11.64 16.81 -2.98
N LYS A 277 -11.60 17.22 -1.71
CA LYS A 277 -11.30 18.62 -1.37
C LYS A 277 -9.83 18.89 -1.72
N LYS A 278 -9.57 19.99 -2.42
CA LYS A 278 -8.21 20.55 -2.51
C LYS A 278 -7.75 20.83 -1.08
N GLN A 279 -6.67 20.18 -0.67
CA GLN A 279 -6.03 20.38 0.63
C GLN A 279 -4.95 21.47 0.52
#